data_AF-A0A9D4UGD1-F1
#
_entry.id   AF-A0A9D4UGD1-F1
#
_cell.length_a   1.000
_cell.length_b   1.000
_cell.length_c   1.000
_cell.angle_alpha   90.00
_cell.angle_beta   90.00
_cell.angle_gamma   90.00
#
_symmetry.space_group_name_H-M   'P 1'
#
loop_
_entity.id
_entity.type
_entity.pdbx_description
1 polymer ?
#
loop_
_entity_poly.entity_id
_entity_poly.type
_entity_poly.pdbx_seq_one_letter_code
_entity_poly.pdbx_strand_id
1 'polypeptide(L)'
;MDAALEQISIDKQMQINSQVAVLVDDAQGNGCFKPSEEQRSCAKELSSPTVNFFGKPRSYWVLMIASSIALVVGLSSASLLGRFYFVNGGSRRWVYTWIESTGWPVLLLPLFVCYSKKNCCVRTALKQAFTPRLCLIYVAMGFLTAFDNLLYSMGLSYLPVSTNSLVCSSQLAFNAVFAYVLVGQKLSPFAINSVVVISTGTVLLGVSAENDRPSGTTQREYIIGVLVTIVASAIYALMLPLLQLIYTKGFSKEKSSFVIVLEVQIAISSVASIFSLLGMFVHGDLHAIREEALLFHSGLASYILTLLFSAIGWQLYFLGSAGIIFLSSSLMSCVFMTAMIPILPILAVIFFHDNFSALKGIAMLLSTWGFVSYIYDGYMVYKSQQKTSECEGS
;
A
#
# COMPACT_ATOMS: atom_id res chain seq x y z
N MET A 1 5.06 -42.05 -4.79
CA MET A 1 6.13 -41.08 -5.15
C MET A 1 5.78 -39.69 -4.66
N ASP A 2 4.51 -39.29 -4.71
CA ASP A 2 4.01 -38.00 -4.20
C ASP A 2 4.16 -37.80 -2.69
N ALA A 3 3.86 -38.81 -1.86
CA ALA A 3 4.00 -38.70 -0.40
C ALA A 3 5.47 -38.50 0.06
N ALA A 4 6.44 -39.02 -0.69
CA ALA A 4 7.85 -38.82 -0.39
C ALA A 4 8.35 -37.43 -0.80
N LEU A 5 7.82 -36.87 -1.91
CA LEU A 5 8.08 -35.49 -2.32
C LEU A 5 7.43 -34.48 -1.38
N GLU A 6 6.22 -34.79 -0.87
CA GLU A 6 5.53 -34.01 0.15
C GLU A 6 6.30 -34.01 1.47
N GLN A 7 6.82 -35.16 1.90
CA GLN A 7 7.66 -35.25 3.11
C GLN A 7 8.99 -34.49 2.97
N ILE A 8 9.65 -34.58 1.81
CA ILE A 8 10.89 -33.83 1.51
C ILE A 8 10.63 -32.32 1.44
N SER A 9 9.46 -31.92 0.93
CA SER A 9 9.03 -30.51 0.95
C SER A 9 8.79 -30.03 2.38
N ILE A 10 8.17 -30.85 3.23
CA ILE A 10 7.91 -30.53 4.65
C ILE A 10 9.21 -30.44 5.45
N ASP A 11 10.17 -31.34 5.23
CA ASP A 11 11.47 -31.30 5.89
C ASP A 11 12.30 -30.09 5.44
N LYS A 12 12.29 -29.76 4.14
CA LYS A 12 12.88 -28.50 3.64
C LYS A 12 12.17 -27.27 4.21
N GLN A 13 10.85 -27.32 4.39
CA GLN A 13 10.05 -26.26 5.02
C GLN A 13 10.44 -26.06 6.50
N MET A 14 10.65 -27.16 7.23
CA MET A 14 11.09 -27.12 8.62
C MET A 14 12.51 -26.57 8.74
N GLN A 15 13.40 -26.92 7.80
CA GLN A 15 14.77 -26.44 7.75
C GLN A 15 14.84 -24.94 7.43
N ILE A 16 14.05 -24.45 6.48
CA ILE A 16 13.96 -23.02 6.12
C ILE A 16 13.34 -22.21 7.27
N ASN A 17 12.26 -22.70 7.88
CA ASN A 17 11.64 -22.04 9.04
C ASN A 17 12.59 -22.00 10.25
N SER A 18 13.42 -23.03 10.43
CA SER A 18 14.47 -23.03 11.45
C SER A 18 15.58 -22.02 11.14
N GLN A 19 15.98 -21.86 9.87
CA GLN A 19 17.02 -20.90 9.48
C GLN A 19 16.53 -19.45 9.55
N VAL A 20 15.26 -19.19 9.20
CA VAL A 20 14.66 -17.86 9.36
C VAL A 20 14.44 -17.54 10.85
N ALA A 21 14.04 -18.52 11.66
CA ALA A 21 13.97 -18.35 13.12
C ALA A 21 15.35 -18.09 13.73
N VAL A 22 16.40 -18.80 13.29
CA VAL A 22 17.78 -18.58 13.73
C VAL A 22 18.32 -17.22 13.26
N LEU A 23 18.02 -16.76 12.04
CA LEU A 23 18.40 -15.41 11.59
C LEU A 23 17.66 -14.30 12.35
N VAL A 24 16.45 -14.56 12.83
CA VAL A 24 15.68 -13.67 13.70
C VAL A 24 16.17 -13.73 15.15
N ASP A 25 16.62 -14.89 15.63
CA ASP A 25 17.15 -15.11 16.98
C ASP A 25 18.60 -14.60 17.13
N ASP A 26 19.47 -14.80 16.13
CA ASP A 26 20.83 -14.26 16.09
C ASP A 26 20.82 -12.72 15.99
N ALA A 27 19.78 -12.13 15.37
CA ALA A 27 19.53 -10.69 15.41
C ALA A 27 18.94 -10.20 16.75
N GLN A 28 18.43 -11.11 17.60
CA GLN A 28 17.84 -10.80 18.91
C GLN A 28 18.72 -11.17 20.11
N GLY A 29 19.86 -11.84 19.90
CA GLY A 29 20.91 -12.01 20.89
C GLY A 29 20.44 -12.65 22.20
N ASN A 30 19.62 -13.71 22.14
CA ASN A 30 19.30 -14.57 23.29
C ASN A 30 18.82 -15.96 22.83
N GLY A 31 19.35 -17.01 23.46
CA GLY A 31 19.19 -18.40 23.02
C GLY A 31 17.82 -19.05 23.28
N CYS A 32 17.55 -20.07 22.46
CA CYS A 32 16.62 -21.20 22.62
C CYS A 32 15.25 -20.86 23.24
N PHE A 33 14.39 -20.18 22.46
CA PHE A 33 13.00 -19.94 22.82
C PHE A 33 12.09 -21.03 22.23
N LYS A 34 11.46 -21.85 23.08
CA LYS A 34 10.33 -22.72 22.65
C LYS A 34 9.14 -21.80 22.31
N PRO A 35 8.51 -21.92 21.14
CA PRO A 35 7.43 -21.02 20.77
C PRO A 35 6.21 -21.23 21.69
N SER A 36 5.77 -20.15 22.34
CA SER A 36 4.63 -20.16 23.27
C SER A 36 3.29 -20.34 22.52
N GLU A 37 2.25 -20.82 23.21
CA GLU A 37 0.89 -20.98 22.66
C GLU A 37 0.34 -19.70 22.00
N GLU A 38 0.80 -18.53 22.42
CA GLU A 38 0.49 -17.23 21.81
C GLU A 38 1.05 -17.06 20.39
N GLN A 39 2.22 -17.62 20.07
CA GLN A 39 2.78 -17.57 18.72
C GLN A 39 2.00 -18.48 17.76
N ARG A 40 1.45 -19.60 18.25
CA ARG A 40 0.48 -20.44 17.51
C ARG A 40 -0.85 -19.72 17.29
N SER A 41 -1.31 -18.96 18.28
CA SER A 41 -2.51 -18.11 18.17
C SER A 41 -2.30 -16.98 17.14
N CYS A 42 -1.10 -16.39 17.12
CA CYS A 42 -0.73 -15.33 16.17
C CYS A 42 -0.65 -15.84 14.72
N ALA A 43 -0.13 -17.05 14.49
CA ALA A 43 -0.19 -17.70 13.19
C ALA A 43 -1.63 -18.03 12.75
N LYS A 44 -2.51 -18.40 13.70
CA LYS A 44 -3.95 -18.58 13.46
C LYS A 44 -4.66 -17.27 13.10
N GLU A 45 -4.40 -16.15 13.80
CA GLU A 45 -4.98 -14.83 13.48
C GLU A 45 -4.46 -14.27 12.12
N LEU A 46 -3.20 -14.53 11.75
CA LEU A 46 -2.64 -14.14 10.44
C LEU A 46 -3.21 -14.98 9.27
N SER A 47 -3.82 -16.14 9.58
CA SER A 47 -4.46 -17.07 8.64
C SER A 47 -6.00 -17.07 8.68
N SER A 48 -6.60 -16.24 9.54
CA SER A 48 -8.04 -16.13 9.76
C SER A 48 -8.59 -14.91 9.01
N PRO A 49 -9.41 -15.08 7.95
CA PRO A 49 -10.16 -13.99 7.35
C PRO A 49 -11.46 -13.70 8.14
N THR A 50 -11.49 -13.97 9.45
CA THR A 50 -12.71 -13.90 10.26
C THR A 50 -12.93 -12.47 10.73
N VAL A 51 -13.35 -11.60 9.81
CA VAL A 51 -13.94 -10.30 10.19
C VAL A 51 -15.33 -10.59 10.76
N ASN A 52 -15.43 -10.75 12.07
CA ASN A 52 -16.72 -10.72 12.75
C ASN A 52 -17.33 -9.31 12.56
N PHE A 53 -18.17 -9.18 11.54
CA PHE A 53 -18.87 -7.93 11.20
C PHE A 53 -20.07 -7.67 12.14
N PHE A 54 -20.62 -8.72 12.75
CA PHE A 54 -21.75 -8.62 13.66
C PHE A 54 -21.29 -8.29 15.08
N GLY A 55 -21.77 -7.17 15.63
CA GLY A 55 -21.54 -6.76 17.03
C GLY A 55 -20.59 -5.57 17.25
N LYS A 56 -20.02 -4.96 16.20
CA LYS A 56 -19.13 -3.80 16.36
C LYS A 56 -19.89 -2.48 16.65
N PRO A 57 -19.34 -1.58 17.49
CA PRO A 57 -20.01 -0.35 17.90
C PRO A 57 -20.18 0.64 16.73
N ARG A 58 -21.15 1.56 16.81
CA ARG A 58 -21.41 2.56 15.75
C ARG A 58 -20.17 3.37 15.35
N SER A 59 -19.29 3.67 16.31
CA SER A 59 -18.02 4.39 16.08
C SER A 59 -17.07 3.65 15.14
N TYR A 60 -17.06 2.32 15.17
CA TYR A 60 -16.26 1.50 14.26
C TYR A 60 -16.70 1.71 12.81
N TRP A 61 -18.00 1.63 12.55
CA TRP A 61 -18.55 1.78 11.20
C TRP A 61 -18.38 3.19 10.66
N VAL A 62 -18.53 4.21 11.50
CA VAL A 62 -18.25 5.60 11.13
C VAL A 62 -16.79 5.77 10.74
N LEU A 63 -15.84 5.24 11.52
CA LEU A 63 -14.41 5.32 11.21
C LEU A 63 -14.03 4.53 9.97
N MET A 64 -14.64 3.36 9.75
CA MET A 64 -14.42 2.55 8.56
C MET A 64 -14.88 3.29 7.30
N ILE A 65 -16.11 3.82 7.31
CA ILE A 65 -16.66 4.60 6.19
C ILE A 65 -15.80 5.86 5.94
N ALA A 66 -15.42 6.59 6.99
CA ALA A 66 -14.57 7.76 6.87
C ALA A 66 -13.19 7.42 6.27
N SER A 67 -12.58 6.31 6.69
CA SER A 67 -11.29 5.85 6.17
C SER A 67 -11.41 5.40 4.71
N SER A 68 -12.49 4.71 4.34
CA SER A 68 -12.78 4.34 2.95
C SER A 68 -12.97 5.57 2.06
N ILE A 69 -13.76 6.56 2.50
CA ILE A 69 -13.94 7.80 1.74
C ILE A 69 -12.61 8.55 1.58
N ALA A 70 -11.83 8.66 2.65
CA ALA A 70 -10.51 9.30 2.61
C ALA A 70 -9.56 8.61 1.62
N LEU A 71 -9.56 7.26 1.60
CA LEU A 71 -8.77 6.47 0.66
C LEU A 71 -9.17 6.73 -0.79
N VAL A 72 -10.46 6.66 -1.09
CA VAL A 72 -11.00 6.83 -2.45
C VAL A 72 -10.76 8.23 -2.98
N VAL A 73 -11.13 9.25 -2.19
CA VAL A 73 -10.97 10.66 -2.56
C VAL A 73 -9.50 11.01 -2.65
N GLY A 74 -8.69 10.54 -1.70
CA GLY A 74 -7.25 10.78 -1.66
C GLY A 74 -6.55 10.23 -2.90
N LEU A 75 -6.72 8.94 -3.19
CA LEU A 75 -6.07 8.30 -4.34
C LEU A 75 -6.50 8.92 -5.67
N SER A 76 -7.80 9.21 -5.82
CA SER A 76 -8.35 9.79 -7.06
C SER A 76 -7.84 11.21 -7.29
N SER A 77 -7.95 12.09 -6.29
CA SER A 77 -7.50 13.47 -6.39
C SER A 77 -5.99 13.56 -6.62
N ALA A 78 -5.20 12.80 -5.85
CA ALA A 78 -3.75 12.85 -5.92
C ALA A 78 -3.21 12.32 -7.25
N SER A 79 -3.76 11.21 -7.77
CA SER A 79 -3.34 10.65 -9.07
C SER A 79 -3.66 11.58 -10.24
N LEU A 80 -4.85 12.19 -10.23
CA LEU A 80 -5.24 13.16 -11.27
C LEU A 80 -4.38 14.43 -11.20
N LEU A 81 -4.14 14.98 -10.00
CA LEU A 81 -3.31 16.17 -9.82
C LEU A 81 -1.83 15.90 -10.15
N GLY A 82 -1.33 14.69 -9.87
CA GLY A 82 0.00 14.26 -10.31
C GLY A 82 0.15 14.26 -11.82
N ARG A 83 -0.87 13.77 -12.53
CA ARG A 83 -0.87 13.86 -13.99
C ARG A 83 -0.97 15.29 -14.48
N PHE A 84 -1.81 16.09 -13.86
CA PHE A 84 -1.93 17.51 -14.18
C PHE A 84 -0.58 18.22 -14.03
N TYR A 85 0.18 17.91 -12.98
CA TYR A 85 1.53 18.41 -12.77
C TYR A 85 2.48 18.05 -13.93
N PHE A 86 2.61 16.76 -14.28
CA PHE A 86 3.54 16.33 -15.33
C PHE A 86 3.15 16.82 -16.74
N VAL A 87 1.85 16.91 -17.04
CA VAL A 87 1.36 17.37 -18.37
C VAL A 87 1.56 18.88 -18.57
N ASN A 88 1.50 19.67 -17.50
CA ASN A 88 1.61 21.14 -17.57
C ASN A 88 3.05 21.68 -17.43
N GLY A 89 4.06 20.83 -17.63
CA GLY A 89 5.47 21.22 -17.59
C GLY A 89 6.20 20.88 -16.29
N GLY A 90 5.57 20.16 -15.38
CA GLY A 90 6.25 19.53 -14.25
C GLY A 90 7.24 18.48 -14.74
N SER A 91 8.51 18.67 -14.43
CA SER A 91 9.63 17.82 -14.87
C SER A 91 10.39 17.21 -13.69
N ARG A 92 10.29 17.81 -12.50
CA ARG A 92 11.06 17.41 -11.32
C ARG A 92 10.38 16.28 -10.55
N ARG A 93 10.81 15.05 -10.82
CA ARG A 93 10.27 13.84 -10.18
C ARG A 93 10.42 13.85 -8.66
N TRP A 94 11.57 14.28 -8.15
CA TRP A 94 11.82 14.36 -6.70
C TRP A 94 10.93 15.39 -6.00
N VAL A 95 10.56 16.47 -6.68
CA VAL A 95 9.59 17.44 -6.15
C VAL A 95 8.26 16.75 -5.90
N TYR A 96 7.75 16.02 -6.91
CA TYR A 96 6.49 15.29 -6.75
C TYR A 96 6.61 14.18 -5.68
N THR A 97 7.70 13.42 -5.65
CA THR A 97 7.99 12.41 -4.62
C THR A 97 7.97 12.97 -3.20
N TRP A 98 8.49 14.18 -3.01
CA TRP A 98 8.42 14.87 -1.71
C TRP A 98 7.00 15.32 -1.38
N ILE A 99 6.25 15.82 -2.37
CA ILE A 99 4.85 16.24 -2.22
C ILE A 99 3.96 15.08 -1.78
N GLU A 100 4.21 13.84 -2.22
CA GLU A 100 3.49 12.64 -1.78
C GLU A 100 3.56 12.45 -0.25
N SER A 101 4.71 12.71 0.37
CA SER A 101 4.92 12.50 1.81
C SER A 101 4.81 13.76 2.67
N THR A 102 5.01 14.97 2.12
CA THR A 102 5.18 16.20 2.91
C THR A 102 3.89 16.73 3.54
N GLY A 103 2.73 16.18 3.18
CA GLY A 103 1.44 16.61 3.74
C GLY A 103 1.22 16.19 5.20
N TRP A 104 2.12 15.41 5.80
CA TRP A 104 1.98 14.89 7.17
C TRP A 104 1.61 15.92 8.24
N PRO A 105 1.97 17.22 8.18
CA PRO A 105 1.55 18.20 9.19
C PRO A 105 0.03 18.36 9.26
N VAL A 106 -0.70 18.08 8.17
CA VAL A 106 -2.17 18.11 8.15
C VAL A 106 -2.75 17.11 9.16
N LEU A 107 -2.06 16.00 9.42
CA LEU A 107 -2.46 14.97 10.38
C LEU A 107 -2.29 15.42 11.85
N LEU A 108 -1.55 16.51 12.11
CA LEU A 108 -1.43 17.08 13.46
C LEU A 108 -2.75 17.68 13.93
N LEU A 109 -3.60 18.17 13.03
CA LEU A 109 -4.91 18.73 13.37
C LEU A 109 -5.86 17.69 14.00
N PRO A 110 -6.16 16.54 13.37
CA PRO A 110 -6.99 15.52 14.00
C PRO A 110 -6.34 14.95 15.26
N LEU A 111 -5.01 14.84 15.29
CA LEU A 111 -4.27 14.39 16.47
C LEU A 111 -4.41 15.38 17.64
N PHE A 112 -4.31 16.70 17.39
CA PHE A 112 -4.55 17.74 18.40
C PHE A 112 -5.98 17.68 18.94
N VAL A 113 -6.99 17.56 18.07
CA VAL A 113 -8.40 17.42 18.48
C VAL A 113 -8.61 16.17 19.36
N CYS A 114 -7.99 15.05 19.01
CA CYS A 114 -8.02 13.84 19.83
C CYS A 114 -7.36 14.05 21.19
N TYR A 115 -6.27 14.83 21.24
CA TYR A 115 -5.56 15.15 22.48
C TYR A 115 -6.32 16.08 23.41
N SER A 116 -6.90 17.16 22.89
CA SER A 116 -7.70 18.10 23.69
C SER A 116 -8.92 17.45 24.33
N LYS A 117 -9.45 16.37 23.74
CA LYS A 117 -10.61 15.63 24.29
C LYS A 117 -10.25 14.53 25.30
N LYS A 118 -8.98 14.11 25.42
CA LYS A 118 -8.53 13.02 26.30
C LYS A 118 -7.41 13.46 27.23
N ASN A 119 -7.73 14.11 28.34
CA ASN A 119 -6.75 14.73 29.24
C ASN A 119 -5.85 13.79 30.09
N CYS A 120 -5.97 12.45 30.07
CA CYS A 120 -5.18 11.61 31.01
C CYS A 120 -4.53 10.32 30.46
N CYS A 121 -4.92 9.77 29.30
CA CYS A 121 -4.47 8.41 28.90
C CYS A 121 -3.18 8.38 28.06
N VAL A 122 -2.62 9.55 27.73
CA VAL A 122 -1.74 9.74 26.57
C VAL A 122 -0.26 9.80 26.89
N ARG A 123 0.11 10.24 28.10
CA ARG A 123 1.52 10.42 28.50
C ARG A 123 2.32 9.10 28.43
N THR A 124 1.61 7.98 28.35
CA THR A 124 2.13 6.61 28.21
C THR A 124 2.26 6.14 26.75
N ALA A 125 1.54 6.71 25.79
CA ALA A 125 1.58 6.34 24.37
C ALA A 125 2.86 6.86 23.69
N LEU A 126 3.22 8.12 23.93
CA LEU A 126 4.48 8.71 23.45
C LEU A 126 5.72 7.99 24.01
N LYS A 127 5.69 7.50 25.25
CA LYS A 127 6.80 6.72 25.82
C LYS A 127 6.96 5.34 25.18
N GLN A 128 5.88 4.73 24.70
CA GLN A 128 5.91 3.41 24.06
C GLN A 128 6.24 3.52 22.56
N ALA A 129 5.84 4.59 21.90
CA ALA A 129 6.11 4.84 20.47
C ALA A 129 7.59 5.08 20.15
N PHE A 130 8.40 5.50 21.12
CA PHE A 130 9.83 5.82 20.96
C PHE A 130 10.78 4.78 21.59
N THR A 131 10.44 3.50 21.50
CA THR A 131 11.49 2.48 21.72
C THR A 131 12.45 2.48 20.54
N PRO A 132 13.77 2.28 20.74
CA PRO A 132 14.76 2.35 19.67
C PRO A 132 14.47 1.36 18.53
N ARG A 133 13.87 0.21 18.86
CA ARG A 133 13.41 -0.78 17.88
C ARG A 133 12.28 -0.25 16.99
N LEU A 134 11.26 0.40 17.58
CA LEU A 134 10.17 1.02 16.80
C LEU A 134 10.66 2.20 15.97
N CYS A 135 11.60 3.00 16.49
CA CYS A 135 12.23 4.07 15.72
C CYS A 135 12.94 3.51 14.48
N LEU A 136 13.70 2.42 14.60
CA LEU A 136 14.34 1.77 13.45
C LEU A 136 13.30 1.29 12.43
N ILE A 137 12.21 0.70 12.89
CA ILE A 137 11.10 0.27 12.02
C ILE A 137 10.46 1.45 11.30
N TYR A 138 10.23 2.60 11.97
CA TYR A 138 9.71 3.80 11.32
C TYR A 138 10.69 4.38 10.31
N VAL A 139 12.00 4.34 10.60
CA VAL A 139 13.03 4.76 9.65
C VAL A 139 13.01 3.87 8.41
N ALA A 140 12.97 2.55 8.59
CA ALA A 140 12.92 1.59 7.49
C ALA A 140 11.64 1.72 6.66
N MET A 141 10.48 1.85 7.32
CA MET A 141 9.20 2.07 6.64
C MET A 141 9.18 3.40 5.89
N GLY A 142 9.64 4.49 6.50
CA GLY A 142 9.68 5.80 5.87
C GLY A 142 10.65 5.85 4.68
N PHE A 143 11.79 5.15 4.76
CA PHE A 143 12.68 4.96 3.60
C PHE A 143 11.97 4.20 2.48
N LEU A 144 11.30 3.09 2.82
CA LEU A 144 10.57 2.28 1.84
C LEU A 144 9.43 3.07 1.19
N THR A 145 8.72 3.91 1.96
CA THR A 145 7.72 4.86 1.46
C THR A 145 8.35 5.90 0.53
N ALA A 146 9.47 6.52 0.89
CA ALA A 146 10.12 7.51 0.03
C ALA A 146 10.59 6.88 -1.29
N PHE A 147 11.07 5.64 -1.24
CA PHE A 147 11.49 4.90 -2.42
C PHE A 147 10.28 4.50 -3.29
N ASP A 148 9.18 4.05 -2.70
CA ASP A 148 7.92 3.77 -3.40
C ASP A 148 7.37 5.03 -4.08
N ASN A 149 7.30 6.15 -3.36
CA ASN A 149 6.87 7.45 -3.91
C ASN A 149 7.78 7.92 -5.06
N LEU A 150 9.08 7.59 -5.03
CA LEU A 150 9.99 7.90 -6.14
C LEU A 150 9.62 7.10 -7.39
N LEU A 151 9.41 5.80 -7.23
CA LEU A 151 9.00 4.92 -8.31
C LEU A 151 7.62 5.32 -8.84
N TYR A 152 6.67 5.65 -7.98
CA TYR A 152 5.34 6.09 -8.38
C TYR A 152 5.39 7.41 -9.18
N SER A 153 6.15 8.40 -8.70
CA SER A 153 6.42 9.67 -9.41
C SER A 153 7.07 9.43 -10.78
N MET A 154 8.06 8.52 -10.86
CA MET A 154 8.66 8.10 -12.13
C MET A 154 7.64 7.46 -13.07
N GLY A 155 6.77 6.57 -12.55
CA GLY A 155 5.67 5.96 -13.30
C GLY A 155 4.72 7.00 -13.90
N LEU A 156 4.23 7.94 -13.08
CA LEU A 156 3.36 9.02 -13.53
C LEU A 156 4.00 9.97 -14.55
N SER A 157 5.33 10.14 -14.50
CA SER A 157 6.05 10.98 -15.45
C SER A 157 6.09 10.40 -16.87
N TYR A 158 5.99 9.07 -17.02
CA TYR A 158 6.09 8.38 -18.30
C TYR A 158 4.79 7.74 -18.78
N LEU A 159 3.84 7.47 -17.87
CA LEU A 159 2.59 6.76 -18.17
C LEU A 159 1.37 7.69 -18.02
N PRO A 160 0.32 7.47 -18.84
CA PRO A 160 -1.01 7.99 -18.55
C PRO A 160 -1.53 7.46 -17.20
N VAL A 161 -2.44 8.18 -16.54
CA VAL A 161 -3.00 7.75 -15.23
C VAL A 161 -3.76 6.45 -15.37
N SER A 162 -4.49 6.30 -16.48
CA SER A 162 -5.22 5.07 -16.81
C SER A 162 -4.28 3.86 -16.88
N THR A 163 -3.14 3.99 -17.54
CA THR A 163 -2.14 2.91 -17.65
C THR A 163 -1.44 2.67 -16.31
N ASN A 164 -1.00 3.73 -15.63
CA ASN A 164 -0.33 3.62 -14.34
C ASN A 164 -1.20 2.90 -13.30
N SER A 165 -2.47 3.30 -13.17
CA SER A 165 -3.42 2.65 -12.24
C SER A 165 -3.72 1.19 -12.58
N LEU A 166 -3.80 0.84 -13.86
CA LEU A 166 -3.95 -0.56 -14.27
C LEU A 166 -2.70 -1.38 -14.01
N VAL A 167 -1.50 -0.84 -14.24
CA VAL A 167 -0.24 -1.52 -13.86
C VAL A 167 -0.14 -1.67 -12.34
N CYS A 168 -0.58 -0.66 -11.57
CA CYS A 168 -0.67 -0.73 -10.10
C CYS A 168 -1.56 -1.87 -9.59
N SER A 169 -2.52 -2.36 -10.40
CA SER A 169 -3.32 -3.54 -10.01
C SER A 169 -2.49 -4.79 -9.76
N SER A 170 -1.27 -4.87 -10.31
CA SER A 170 -0.31 -5.95 -10.05
C SER A 170 0.05 -6.09 -8.56
N GLN A 171 -0.16 -5.04 -7.75
CA GLN A 171 0.00 -5.09 -6.29
C GLN A 171 -0.81 -6.23 -5.66
N LEU A 172 -1.97 -6.58 -6.22
CA LEU A 172 -2.80 -7.68 -5.72
C LEU A 172 -2.12 -9.05 -5.93
N ALA A 173 -1.47 -9.23 -7.08
CA ALA A 173 -0.71 -10.43 -7.38
C ALA A 173 0.51 -10.56 -6.45
N PHE A 174 1.25 -9.47 -6.23
CA PHE A 174 2.35 -9.45 -5.28
C PHE A 174 1.89 -9.70 -3.85
N ASN A 175 0.75 -9.12 -3.44
CA ASN A 175 0.19 -9.35 -2.11
C ASN A 175 -0.15 -10.83 -1.89
N ALA A 176 -0.71 -11.53 -2.88
CA ALA A 176 -0.96 -12.96 -2.80
C ALA A 176 0.35 -13.77 -2.64
N VAL A 177 1.39 -13.41 -3.38
CA VAL A 177 2.72 -14.04 -3.27
C VAL A 177 3.36 -13.78 -1.91
N PHE A 178 3.32 -12.54 -1.41
CA PHE A 178 3.86 -12.22 -0.09
C PHE A 178 3.07 -12.86 1.04
N ALA A 179 1.74 -13.00 0.92
CA ALA A 179 0.94 -13.76 1.86
C ALA A 179 1.36 -15.24 1.90
N TYR A 180 1.72 -15.83 0.76
CA TYR A 180 2.29 -17.18 0.72
C TYR A 180 3.69 -17.25 1.38
N VAL A 181 4.61 -16.37 0.99
CA VAL A 181 6.01 -16.42 1.41
C VAL A 181 6.21 -15.99 2.88
N LEU A 182 5.58 -14.89 3.30
CA LEU A 182 5.81 -14.30 4.63
C LEU A 182 4.87 -14.85 5.70
N VAL A 183 3.63 -15.19 5.32
CA VAL A 183 2.59 -15.65 6.26
C VAL A 183 2.40 -17.17 6.19
N GLY A 184 2.89 -17.83 5.15
CA GLY A 184 2.71 -19.27 4.96
C GLY A 184 1.27 -19.64 4.57
N GLN A 185 0.47 -18.69 4.08
CA GLN A 185 -0.89 -18.99 3.61
C GLN A 185 -0.82 -19.84 2.36
N LYS A 186 -1.43 -21.03 2.35
CA LYS A 186 -1.47 -21.90 1.18
C LYS A 186 -2.14 -21.18 0.00
N LEU A 187 -1.48 -21.11 -1.15
CA LEU A 187 -2.07 -20.52 -2.36
C LEU A 187 -3.21 -21.40 -2.84
N SER A 188 -4.41 -20.85 -2.78
CA SER A 188 -5.58 -21.47 -3.39
C SER A 188 -5.54 -21.36 -4.91
N PRO A 189 -6.20 -22.28 -5.65
CA PRO A 189 -6.37 -22.16 -7.09
C PRO A 189 -6.94 -20.81 -7.53
N PHE A 190 -7.80 -20.18 -6.73
CA PHE A 190 -8.37 -18.87 -7.02
C PHE A 190 -7.35 -17.74 -6.90
N ALA A 191 -6.48 -17.78 -5.89
CA ALA A 191 -5.36 -16.83 -5.76
C ALA A 191 -4.36 -16.97 -6.92
N ILE A 192 -4.06 -18.20 -7.35
CA ILE A 192 -3.21 -18.47 -8.52
C ILE A 192 -3.86 -17.89 -9.79
N ASN A 193 -5.17 -18.11 -9.97
CA ASN A 193 -5.92 -17.55 -11.08
C ASN A 193 -5.83 -16.00 -11.10
N SER A 194 -6.01 -15.35 -9.96
CA SER A 194 -5.86 -13.90 -9.83
C SER A 194 -4.47 -13.41 -10.27
N VAL A 195 -3.41 -14.10 -9.83
CA VAL A 195 -2.02 -13.75 -10.20
C VAL A 195 -1.82 -13.86 -11.71
N VAL A 196 -2.27 -14.96 -12.33
CA VAL A 196 -2.12 -15.18 -13.78
C VAL A 196 -2.87 -14.14 -14.59
N VAL A 197 -4.14 -13.89 -14.25
CA VAL A 197 -5.01 -12.96 -14.97
C VAL A 197 -4.48 -11.52 -14.88
N ILE A 198 -4.07 -11.07 -13.68
CA ILE A 198 -3.54 -9.71 -13.47
C ILE A 198 -2.19 -9.56 -14.18
N SER A 199 -1.31 -10.55 -14.07
CA SER A 199 -0.01 -10.53 -14.76
C SER A 199 -0.19 -10.44 -16.28
N THR A 200 -1.16 -11.16 -16.82
CA THR A 200 -1.52 -11.10 -18.26
C THR A 200 -1.98 -9.69 -18.64
N GLY A 201 -2.83 -9.06 -17.82
CA GLY A 201 -3.26 -7.67 -18.04
C GLY A 201 -2.10 -6.68 -18.00
N THR A 202 -1.17 -6.84 -17.06
CA THR A 202 0.03 -5.98 -16.96
C THR A 202 0.96 -6.15 -18.16
N VAL A 203 1.20 -7.39 -18.61
CA VAL A 203 2.03 -7.67 -19.80
C VAL A 203 1.37 -7.09 -21.06
N LEU A 204 0.05 -7.25 -21.20
CA LEU A 204 -0.71 -6.69 -22.32
C LEU A 204 -0.53 -5.16 -22.41
N LEU A 205 -0.58 -4.47 -21.27
CA LEU A 205 -0.35 -3.02 -21.21
C LEU A 205 1.09 -2.66 -21.55
N GLY A 206 2.08 -3.43 -21.08
CA GLY A 206 3.48 -3.21 -21.43
C GLY A 206 3.77 -3.30 -22.94
N VAL A 207 3.10 -4.22 -23.63
CA VAL A 207 3.23 -4.41 -25.09
C VAL A 207 2.46 -3.35 -25.89
N SER A 208 1.50 -2.65 -25.28
CA SER A 208 0.63 -1.65 -25.94
C SER A 208 1.29 -0.28 -26.19
N ALA A 209 2.61 -0.17 -26.00
CA ALA A 209 3.34 1.10 -25.99
C ALA A 209 3.13 1.95 -27.25
N GLU A 210 2.87 1.36 -28.41
CA GLU A 210 2.67 2.11 -29.67
C GLU A 210 1.35 2.90 -29.69
N ASN A 211 0.30 2.41 -29.04
CA ASN A 211 -1.03 3.03 -29.06
C ASN A 211 -1.32 3.91 -27.83
N ASP A 212 -0.45 3.88 -26.82
CA ASP A 212 -0.76 4.36 -25.47
C ASP A 212 0.27 5.33 -24.86
N ARG A 213 1.26 5.71 -25.66
CA ARG A 213 2.35 6.58 -25.21
C ARG A 213 1.91 8.04 -25.13
N PRO A 214 2.17 8.75 -24.02
CA PRO A 214 1.98 10.20 -23.95
C PRO A 214 2.83 10.94 -24.99
N SER A 215 2.32 12.07 -25.49
CA SER A 215 3.05 12.96 -26.39
C SER A 215 4.39 13.38 -25.78
N GLY A 216 5.50 13.15 -26.49
CA GLY A 216 6.85 13.51 -26.03
C GLY A 216 7.60 12.43 -25.24
N THR A 217 6.98 11.30 -24.92
CA THR A 217 7.67 10.15 -24.30
C THR A 217 8.24 9.23 -25.39
N THR A 218 9.39 8.61 -25.18
CA THR A 218 9.97 7.58 -26.06
C THR A 218 9.46 6.17 -25.70
N GLN A 219 9.63 5.19 -26.59
CA GLN A 219 9.23 3.80 -26.29
C GLN A 219 10.01 3.22 -25.10
N ARG A 220 11.29 3.57 -24.97
CA ARG A 220 12.14 3.14 -23.85
C ARG A 220 11.63 3.70 -22.52
N GLU A 221 11.30 4.98 -22.49
CA GLU A 221 10.75 5.64 -21.30
C GLU A 221 9.40 5.06 -20.88
N TYR A 222 8.54 4.71 -21.84
CA TYR A 222 7.28 4.03 -21.55
C TYR A 222 7.52 2.67 -20.88
N ILE A 223 8.42 1.85 -21.41
CA ILE A 223 8.77 0.54 -20.82
C ILE A 223 9.37 0.72 -19.42
N ILE A 224 10.25 1.70 -19.24
CA ILE A 224 10.82 2.05 -17.93
C ILE A 224 9.69 2.43 -16.96
N GLY A 225 8.72 3.23 -17.40
CA GLY A 225 7.52 3.57 -16.62
C GLY A 225 6.78 2.32 -16.17
N VAL A 226 6.47 1.39 -17.07
CA VAL A 226 5.78 0.14 -16.72
C VAL A 226 6.58 -0.69 -15.71
N LEU A 227 7.88 -0.87 -15.93
CA LEU A 227 8.74 -1.65 -15.04
C LEU A 227 8.82 -1.03 -13.63
N VAL A 228 9.01 0.28 -13.56
CA VAL A 228 9.09 1.02 -12.30
C VAL A 228 7.75 0.95 -11.55
N THR A 229 6.61 1.06 -12.23
CA THR A 229 5.29 0.91 -11.60
C THR A 229 5.04 -0.51 -11.09
N ILE A 230 5.54 -1.55 -11.77
CA ILE A 230 5.48 -2.94 -11.27
C ILE A 230 6.30 -3.07 -9.97
N VAL A 231 7.49 -2.49 -9.92
CA VAL A 231 8.34 -2.51 -8.71
C VAL A 231 7.68 -1.74 -7.57
N ALA A 232 7.12 -0.56 -7.84
CA ALA A 232 6.32 0.20 -6.85
C ALA A 232 5.18 -0.65 -6.29
N SER A 233 4.41 -1.30 -7.18
CA SER A 233 3.30 -2.18 -6.79
C SER A 233 3.73 -3.32 -5.86
N ALA A 234 4.92 -3.91 -6.10
CA ALA A 234 5.47 -4.94 -5.25
C ALA A 234 5.88 -4.39 -3.87
N ILE A 235 6.55 -3.24 -3.84
CA ILE A 235 6.97 -2.59 -2.59
C ILE A 235 5.75 -2.17 -1.77
N TYR A 236 4.77 -1.55 -2.41
CA TYR A 236 3.53 -1.16 -1.76
C TYR A 236 2.75 -2.37 -1.22
N ALA A 237 2.65 -3.46 -1.99
CA ALA A 237 2.03 -4.70 -1.52
C ALA A 237 2.76 -5.30 -0.29
N LEU A 238 4.07 -5.13 -0.18
CA LEU A 238 4.85 -5.53 1.00
C LEU A 238 4.65 -4.58 2.18
N MET A 239 4.49 -3.28 1.94
CA MET A 239 4.28 -2.27 3.00
C MET A 239 2.98 -2.49 3.78
N LEU A 240 1.90 -2.94 3.13
CA LEU A 240 0.61 -3.18 3.77
C LEU A 240 0.68 -4.18 4.95
N PRO A 241 1.20 -5.41 4.78
CA PRO A 241 1.35 -6.35 5.89
C PRO A 241 2.41 -5.91 6.92
N LEU A 242 3.47 -5.22 6.51
CA LEU A 242 4.44 -4.66 7.46
C LEU A 242 3.78 -3.63 8.38
N LEU A 243 2.93 -2.76 7.85
CA LEU A 243 2.17 -1.80 8.64
C LEU A 243 1.17 -2.50 9.59
N GLN A 244 0.51 -3.56 9.13
CA GLN A 244 -0.34 -4.39 9.98
C GLN A 244 0.45 -5.04 11.13
N LEU A 245 1.68 -5.49 10.88
CA LEU A 245 2.56 -6.06 11.89
C LEU A 245 2.95 -5.01 12.94
N ILE A 246 3.22 -3.77 12.53
CA ILE A 246 3.46 -2.65 13.45
C ILE A 246 2.27 -2.46 14.40
N TYR A 247 1.04 -2.45 13.88
CA TYR A 247 -0.14 -2.26 14.73
C TYR A 247 -0.42 -3.43 15.68
N THR A 248 -0.15 -4.65 15.25
CA THR A 248 -0.47 -5.87 16.02
C THR A 248 0.62 -6.29 17.00
N LYS A 249 1.90 -6.17 16.63
CA LYS A 249 3.05 -6.56 17.47
C LYS A 249 3.72 -5.38 18.17
N GLY A 250 3.65 -4.18 17.59
CA GLY A 250 4.29 -2.98 18.15
C GLY A 250 3.54 -2.37 19.33
N PHE A 251 2.24 -2.62 19.45
CA PHE A 251 1.37 -2.00 20.45
C PHE A 251 0.46 -3.04 21.14
N SER A 252 0.30 -2.94 22.46
CA SER A 252 -0.59 -3.83 23.23
C SER A 252 -2.07 -3.57 22.91
N LYS A 253 -2.87 -4.65 22.76
CA LYS A 253 -4.31 -4.61 22.40
C LYS A 253 -5.15 -3.68 23.32
N GLU A 254 -4.79 -3.52 24.60
CA GLU A 254 -5.49 -2.64 25.56
C GLU A 254 -5.39 -1.14 25.27
N LYS A 255 -4.42 -0.68 24.47
CA LYS A 255 -4.19 0.77 24.20
C LYS A 255 -4.58 1.21 22.79
N SER A 256 -5.23 0.34 22.02
CA SER A 256 -5.46 0.52 20.58
C SER A 256 -6.50 1.61 20.29
N SER A 257 -6.07 2.88 20.29
CA SER A 257 -6.87 4.02 19.85
C SER A 257 -6.42 4.46 18.46
N PHE A 258 -7.34 5.04 17.67
CA PHE A 258 -7.03 5.63 16.36
C PHE A 258 -5.91 6.70 16.42
N VAL A 259 -5.60 7.23 17.61
CA VAL A 259 -4.43 8.07 17.86
C VAL A 259 -3.13 7.38 17.45
N ILE A 260 -2.97 6.08 17.68
CA ILE A 260 -1.77 5.32 17.29
C ILE A 260 -1.62 5.30 15.76
N VAL A 261 -2.72 5.19 15.01
CA VAL A 261 -2.71 5.24 13.54
C VAL A 261 -2.15 6.59 13.08
N LEU A 262 -2.62 7.69 13.68
CA LEU A 262 -2.12 9.03 13.38
C LEU A 262 -0.63 9.18 13.75
N GLU A 263 -0.22 8.71 14.93
CA GLU A 263 1.19 8.79 15.36
C GLU A 263 2.14 8.01 14.46
N VAL A 264 1.80 6.76 14.14
CA VAL A 264 2.59 5.90 13.25
C VAL A 264 2.65 6.51 11.85
N GLN A 265 1.53 7.01 11.33
CA GLN A 265 1.50 7.63 10.00
C GLN A 265 2.32 8.92 9.94
N ILE A 266 2.24 9.76 10.98
CA ILE A 266 3.08 10.97 11.08
C ILE A 266 4.57 10.59 11.13
N ALA A 267 4.93 9.57 11.91
CA ALA A 267 6.31 9.12 12.01
C ALA A 267 6.84 8.61 10.66
N ILE A 268 6.10 7.73 9.97
CA ILE A 268 6.48 7.20 8.66
C ILE A 268 6.55 8.32 7.60
N SER A 269 5.51 9.16 7.49
CA SER A 269 5.46 10.23 6.48
C SER A 269 6.51 11.32 6.72
N SER A 270 6.86 11.64 7.98
CA SER A 270 7.91 12.61 8.30
C SER A 270 9.29 12.10 7.91
N VAL A 271 9.61 10.84 8.24
CA VAL A 271 10.84 10.17 7.79
C VAL A 271 10.89 10.12 6.26
N ALA A 272 9.80 9.71 5.60
CA ALA A 272 9.74 9.65 4.14
C ALA A 272 10.01 11.04 3.52
N SER A 273 9.42 12.09 4.10
CA SER A 273 9.65 13.47 3.66
C SER A 273 11.12 13.90 3.79
N ILE A 274 11.82 13.46 4.84
CA ILE A 274 13.26 13.73 5.01
C ILE A 274 14.06 13.05 3.90
N PHE A 275 13.81 11.77 3.62
CA PHE A 275 14.50 11.05 2.54
C PHE A 275 14.21 11.65 1.17
N SER A 276 12.95 11.99 0.88
CA SER A 276 12.57 12.65 -0.37
C SER A 276 13.23 14.03 -0.50
N LEU A 277 13.31 14.80 0.58
CA LEU A 277 14.00 16.09 0.62
C LEU A 277 15.51 15.94 0.39
N LEU A 278 16.13 14.91 0.97
CA LEU A 278 17.54 14.57 0.70
C LEU A 278 17.73 14.22 -0.78
N GLY A 279 16.82 13.46 -1.38
CA GLY A 279 16.85 13.16 -2.82
C GLY A 279 16.77 14.41 -3.69
N MET A 280 15.86 15.34 -3.35
CA MET A 280 15.76 16.66 -4.01
C MET A 280 17.05 17.48 -3.86
N PHE A 281 17.65 17.47 -2.67
CA PHE A 281 18.89 18.19 -2.40
C PHE A 281 20.04 17.65 -3.27
N VAL A 282 20.19 16.32 -3.34
CA VAL A 282 21.23 15.65 -4.14
C VAL A 282 21.03 15.91 -5.65
N HIS A 283 19.79 15.98 -6.13
CA HIS A 283 19.49 16.28 -7.53
C HIS A 283 19.51 17.79 -7.87
N GLY A 284 19.67 18.67 -6.89
CA GLY A 284 19.65 20.12 -7.11
C GLY A 284 18.26 20.69 -7.42
N ASP A 285 17.19 19.93 -7.16
CA ASP A 285 15.82 20.32 -7.53
C ASP A 285 15.26 21.44 -6.64
N LEU A 286 15.85 21.67 -5.46
CA LEU A 286 15.43 22.74 -4.53
C LEU A 286 15.44 24.14 -5.17
N HIS A 287 16.46 24.43 -5.99
CA HIS A 287 16.55 25.72 -6.69
C HIS A 287 15.68 25.74 -7.96
N ALA A 288 15.52 24.59 -8.60
CA ALA A 288 14.77 24.45 -9.84
C ALA A 288 13.24 24.55 -9.68
N ILE A 289 12.70 24.36 -8.47
CA ILE A 289 11.25 24.51 -8.20
C ILE A 289 10.75 25.90 -8.59
N ARG A 290 11.52 26.95 -8.28
CA ARG A 290 11.10 28.33 -8.58
C ARG A 290 11.02 28.55 -10.08
N GLU A 291 11.98 28.04 -10.84
CA GLU A 291 12.01 28.15 -12.29
C GLU A 291 10.88 27.34 -12.93
N GLU A 292 10.68 26.10 -12.46
CA GLU A 292 9.57 25.25 -12.91
C GLU A 292 8.20 25.89 -12.65
N ALA A 293 8.01 26.45 -11.45
CA ALA A 293 6.74 27.10 -11.09
C ALA A 293 6.43 28.33 -11.96
N LEU A 294 7.45 29.03 -12.48
CA LEU A 294 7.29 30.17 -13.38
C LEU A 294 7.02 29.74 -14.83
N LEU A 295 7.56 28.59 -15.25
CA LEU A 295 7.41 28.03 -16.59
C LEU A 295 6.18 27.12 -16.73
N PHE A 296 5.46 26.86 -15.64
CA PHE A 296 4.28 26.00 -15.63
C PHE A 296 3.18 26.54 -16.56
N HIS A 297 2.73 25.72 -17.51
CA HIS A 297 1.83 26.17 -18.58
C HIS A 297 0.51 26.75 -18.07
N SER A 298 0.00 26.20 -16.96
CA SER A 298 -1.25 26.66 -16.32
C SER A 298 -1.04 27.79 -15.30
N GLY A 299 0.19 28.29 -15.15
CA GLY A 299 0.55 29.41 -14.29
C GLY A 299 0.88 29.06 -12.84
N LEU A 300 1.51 30.01 -12.13
CA LEU A 300 2.04 29.83 -10.77
C LEU A 300 0.98 29.40 -9.73
N ALA A 301 -0.20 30.02 -9.77
CA ALA A 301 -1.27 29.69 -8.83
C ALA A 301 -1.76 28.25 -9.02
N SER A 302 -1.90 27.81 -10.28
CA SER A 302 -2.27 26.44 -10.61
C SER A 302 -1.20 25.44 -10.16
N TYR A 303 0.08 25.77 -10.34
CA TYR A 303 1.20 24.97 -9.84
C TYR A 303 1.11 24.75 -8.32
N ILE A 304 0.98 25.84 -7.55
CA ILE A 304 0.93 25.77 -6.08
C ILE A 304 -0.30 24.99 -5.61
N LEU A 305 -1.48 25.25 -6.18
CA LEU A 305 -2.71 24.52 -5.83
C LEU A 305 -2.59 23.04 -6.18
N THR A 306 -1.97 22.71 -7.32
CA THR A 306 -1.76 21.32 -7.73
C THR A 306 -0.91 20.57 -6.72
N LEU A 307 0.22 21.14 -6.31
CA LEU A 307 1.09 20.52 -5.32
C LEU A 307 0.44 20.43 -3.94
N LEU A 308 -0.26 21.48 -3.51
CA LEU A 308 -0.94 21.52 -2.21
C LEU A 308 -2.05 20.46 -2.11
N PHE A 309 -2.95 20.42 -3.10
CA PHE A 309 -4.03 19.44 -3.10
C PHE A 309 -3.52 18.02 -3.38
N SER A 310 -2.42 17.85 -4.11
CA SER A 310 -1.74 16.55 -4.23
C SER A 310 -1.25 16.08 -2.87
N ALA A 311 -0.55 16.93 -2.12
CA ALA A 311 -0.07 16.59 -0.78
C ALA A 311 -1.24 16.19 0.13
N ILE A 312 -2.33 16.96 0.15
CA ILE A 312 -3.53 16.63 0.94
C ILE A 312 -4.13 15.30 0.48
N GLY A 313 -4.29 15.08 -0.82
CA GLY A 313 -4.83 13.85 -1.39
C GLY A 313 -4.02 12.61 -1.01
N TRP A 314 -2.68 12.69 -1.12
CA TRP A 314 -1.79 11.61 -0.71
C TRP A 314 -1.89 11.30 0.78
N GLN A 315 -1.99 12.31 1.65
CA GLN A 315 -2.16 12.05 3.08
C GLN A 315 -3.52 11.45 3.42
N LEU A 316 -4.60 11.88 2.76
CA LEU A 316 -5.91 11.26 2.92
C LEU A 316 -5.88 9.79 2.48
N TYR A 317 -5.16 9.50 1.39
CA TYR A 317 -4.94 8.13 0.93
C TYR A 317 -4.18 7.27 1.94
N PHE A 318 -3.01 7.73 2.41
CA PHE A 318 -2.21 6.99 3.38
C PHE A 318 -2.97 6.79 4.70
N LEU A 319 -3.63 7.84 5.21
CA LEU A 319 -4.44 7.75 6.42
C LEU A 319 -5.64 6.81 6.25
N GLY A 320 -6.34 6.89 5.12
CA GLY A 320 -7.47 6.03 4.81
C GLY A 320 -7.07 4.55 4.73
N SER A 321 -5.95 4.26 4.04
CA SER A 321 -5.37 2.92 4.00
C SER A 321 -4.97 2.43 5.38
N ALA A 322 -4.17 3.20 6.12
CA ALA A 322 -3.75 2.87 7.48
C ALA A 322 -4.93 2.65 8.44
N GLY A 323 -5.97 3.47 8.34
CA GLY A 323 -7.21 3.35 9.12
C GLY A 323 -7.96 2.05 8.85
N ILE A 324 -8.08 1.62 7.58
CA ILE A 324 -8.71 0.34 7.23
C ILE A 324 -7.87 -0.84 7.76
N ILE A 325 -6.53 -0.76 7.64
CA ILE A 325 -5.62 -1.78 8.16
C ILE A 325 -5.80 -1.96 9.67
N PHE A 326 -5.87 -0.84 10.39
CA PHE A 326 -6.06 -0.83 11.84
C PHE A 326 -7.43 -1.39 12.27
N LEU A 327 -8.50 -1.04 11.55
CA LEU A 327 -9.86 -1.47 11.88
C LEU A 327 -10.17 -2.92 11.45
N SER A 328 -9.52 -3.39 10.40
CA SER A 328 -9.75 -4.71 9.80
C SER A 328 -8.45 -5.45 9.50
N SER A 329 -7.82 -5.18 8.36
CA SER A 329 -6.61 -5.88 7.91
C SER A 329 -5.96 -5.22 6.69
N SER A 330 -4.70 -5.57 6.41
CA SER A 330 -4.00 -5.24 5.15
C SER A 330 -4.77 -5.73 3.92
N LEU A 331 -5.33 -6.93 4.01
CA LEU A 331 -6.15 -7.54 2.97
C LEU A 331 -7.35 -6.67 2.61
N MET A 332 -8.10 -6.21 3.62
CA MET A 332 -9.27 -5.37 3.41
C MET A 332 -8.88 -4.02 2.80
N SER A 333 -7.77 -3.41 3.25
CA SER A 333 -7.27 -2.17 2.67
C SER A 333 -6.88 -2.35 1.19
N CYS A 334 -6.18 -3.44 0.87
CA CYS A 334 -5.85 -3.81 -0.50
C CYS A 334 -7.11 -3.99 -1.36
N VAL A 335 -8.16 -4.61 -0.81
CA VAL A 335 -9.45 -4.78 -1.48
C VAL A 335 -10.10 -3.43 -1.82
N PHE A 336 -10.16 -2.49 -0.87
CA PHE A 336 -10.69 -1.14 -1.12
C PHE A 336 -9.89 -0.37 -2.17
N MET A 337 -8.57 -0.49 -2.18
CA MET A 337 -7.75 0.11 -3.24
C MET A 337 -7.95 -0.54 -4.59
N THR A 338 -8.09 -1.85 -4.63
CA THR A 338 -8.29 -2.61 -5.86
C THR A 338 -9.66 -2.30 -6.48
N ALA A 339 -10.66 -1.95 -5.66
CA ALA A 339 -11.93 -1.41 -6.15
C ALA A 339 -11.80 -0.08 -6.91
N MET A 340 -10.67 0.64 -6.77
CA MET A 340 -10.39 1.87 -7.54
C MET A 340 -9.83 1.60 -8.94
N ILE A 341 -9.44 0.37 -9.26
CA ILE A 341 -8.86 0.00 -10.56
C ILE A 341 -9.75 0.36 -11.75
N PRO A 342 -11.07 0.14 -11.75
CA PRO A 342 -11.90 0.60 -12.86
C PRO A 342 -12.20 2.11 -12.78
N ILE A 343 -12.18 2.69 -11.58
CA ILE A 343 -12.59 4.09 -11.36
C ILE A 343 -11.53 5.06 -11.86
N LEU A 344 -10.25 4.83 -11.55
CA LEU A 344 -9.17 5.74 -11.93
C LEU A 344 -8.97 5.89 -13.44
N PRO A 345 -8.97 4.82 -14.27
CA PRO A 345 -8.94 4.95 -15.72
C PRO A 345 -10.14 5.69 -16.28
N ILE A 346 -11.36 5.46 -15.76
CA ILE A 346 -12.56 6.19 -16.20
C ILE A 346 -12.40 7.68 -15.89
N LEU A 347 -11.97 8.04 -14.68
CA LEU A 347 -11.71 9.43 -14.31
C LEU A 347 -10.61 10.05 -15.20
N ALA A 348 -9.55 9.30 -15.51
CA ALA A 348 -8.48 9.77 -16.39
C ALA A 348 -8.98 10.06 -17.81
N VAL A 349 -9.86 9.21 -18.36
CA VAL A 349 -10.49 9.45 -19.67
C VAL A 349 -11.39 10.68 -19.64
N ILE A 350 -12.14 10.90 -18.56
CA ILE A 350 -13.03 12.06 -18.44
C ILE A 350 -12.24 13.38 -18.32
N PHE A 351 -11.20 13.42 -17.49
CA PHE A 351 -10.49 14.67 -17.18
C PHE A 351 -9.33 15.00 -18.12
N PHE A 352 -8.63 13.97 -18.62
CA PHE A 352 -7.43 14.15 -19.46
C PHE A 352 -7.64 13.73 -20.90
N HIS A 353 -8.83 13.20 -21.25
CA HIS A 353 -9.09 12.60 -22.55
C HIS A 353 -8.02 11.55 -22.93
N ASP A 354 -7.56 10.80 -21.92
CA ASP A 354 -6.62 9.70 -22.09
C ASP A 354 -7.14 8.74 -23.18
N ASN A 355 -6.28 8.37 -24.14
CA ASN A 355 -6.63 7.37 -25.14
C ASN A 355 -6.95 6.04 -24.45
N PHE A 356 -8.23 5.64 -24.48
CA PHE A 356 -8.67 4.37 -23.91
C PHE A 356 -8.68 3.29 -24.99
N SER A 357 -7.54 2.64 -25.18
CA SER A 357 -7.39 1.55 -26.15
C SER A 357 -8.24 0.33 -25.75
N ALA A 358 -8.59 -0.51 -26.74
CA ALA A 358 -9.24 -1.79 -26.46
C ALA A 358 -8.42 -2.67 -25.50
N LEU A 359 -7.08 -2.57 -25.54
CA LEU A 359 -6.18 -3.30 -24.65
C LEU A 359 -6.27 -2.81 -23.20
N LYS A 360 -6.49 -1.50 -22.96
CA LYS A 360 -6.81 -0.99 -21.60
C LYS A 360 -8.14 -1.52 -21.09
N GLY A 361 -9.15 -1.60 -21.96
CA GLY A 361 -10.43 -2.21 -21.63
C GLY A 361 -10.28 -3.67 -21.21
N ILE A 362 -9.53 -4.46 -21.99
CA ILE A 362 -9.22 -5.86 -21.66
C ILE A 362 -8.43 -5.95 -20.36
N ALA A 363 -7.39 -5.14 -20.17
CA ALA A 363 -6.60 -5.14 -18.94
C ALA A 363 -7.44 -4.78 -17.71
N MET A 364 -8.35 -3.80 -17.82
CA MET A 364 -9.29 -3.42 -16.76
C MET A 364 -10.23 -4.58 -16.41
N LEU A 365 -10.76 -5.30 -17.41
CA LEU A 365 -11.59 -6.49 -17.20
C LEU A 365 -10.80 -7.61 -16.52
N LEU A 366 -9.56 -7.86 -16.95
CA LEU A 366 -8.66 -8.85 -16.33
C LEU A 366 -8.36 -8.48 -14.87
N SER A 367 -8.01 -7.23 -14.58
CA SER A 367 -7.76 -6.79 -13.20
C SER A 367 -9.01 -6.90 -12.33
N THR A 368 -10.19 -6.59 -12.87
CA THR A 368 -11.47 -6.76 -12.17
C THR A 368 -11.76 -8.25 -11.91
N TRP A 369 -11.53 -9.11 -12.89
CA TRP A 369 -11.68 -10.57 -12.73
C TRP A 369 -10.72 -11.13 -11.67
N GLY A 370 -9.46 -10.73 -11.72
CA GLY A 370 -8.44 -11.15 -10.75
C GLY A 370 -8.80 -10.73 -9.33
N PHE A 371 -9.33 -9.52 -9.17
CA PHE A 371 -9.86 -9.04 -7.90
C PHE A 371 -11.04 -9.88 -7.38
N VAL A 372 -12.04 -10.15 -8.21
CA VAL A 372 -13.20 -10.97 -7.84
C VAL A 372 -12.77 -12.38 -7.45
N SER A 373 -11.85 -12.98 -8.21
CA SER A 373 -11.30 -14.31 -7.91
C SER A 373 -10.59 -14.33 -6.55
N TYR A 374 -9.88 -13.25 -6.20
CA TYR A 374 -9.15 -13.16 -4.94
C TYR A 374 -10.08 -12.96 -3.74
N ILE A 375 -11.14 -12.16 -3.87
CA ILE A 375 -12.16 -12.06 -2.81
C ILE A 375 -12.88 -13.39 -2.62
N TYR A 376 -13.24 -14.05 -3.72
CA TYR A 376 -13.91 -15.34 -3.69
C TYR A 376 -13.06 -16.38 -2.95
N ASP A 377 -11.74 -16.34 -3.15
CA ASP A 377 -10.81 -17.17 -2.42
C ASP A 377 -10.92 -16.98 -0.90
N GLY A 378 -10.84 -15.73 -0.43
CA GLY A 378 -10.99 -15.41 0.98
C GLY A 378 -12.32 -15.89 1.57
N TYR A 379 -13.40 -15.81 0.80
CA TYR A 379 -14.71 -16.33 1.20
C TYR A 379 -14.74 -17.86 1.31
N MET A 380 -14.11 -18.58 0.38
CA MET A 380 -14.06 -20.04 0.40
C MET A 380 -13.21 -20.57 1.56
N VAL A 381 -12.07 -19.91 1.84
CA VAL A 381 -11.25 -20.21 3.02
C VAL A 381 -12.06 -20.02 4.30
N TYR A 382 -12.75 -18.89 4.45
CA TYR A 382 -13.65 -18.64 5.59
C TYR A 382 -14.70 -19.75 5.77
N LYS A 383 -15.40 -20.11 4.68
CA LYS A 383 -16.44 -21.15 4.72
C LYS A 383 -15.90 -22.53 5.09
N SER A 384 -14.67 -22.85 4.68
CA SER A 384 -14.03 -24.12 5.04
C SER A 384 -13.68 -24.20 6.54
N GLN A 385 -13.20 -23.11 7.12
CA GLN A 385 -12.87 -23.04 8.55
C GLN A 385 -14.11 -23.17 9.43
N GLN A 386 -15.24 -22.56 9.03
CA GLN A 386 -16.50 -22.65 9.77
C GLN A 386 -17.04 -24.10 9.84
N LYS A 387 -16.92 -24.85 8.74
CA LYS A 387 -17.32 -26.27 8.70
C LYS A 387 -16.45 -27.15 9.61
N THR A 388 -15.14 -26.89 9.67
CA THR A 388 -14.22 -27.65 10.54
C THR A 388 -14.53 -27.39 12.02
N SER A 389 -14.85 -26.15 12.41
CA SER A 389 -15.22 -25.83 13.79
C SER A 389 -16.56 -26.43 14.23
N GLU A 390 -17.52 -26.62 13.32
CA GLU A 390 -18.79 -27.29 13.61
C GLU A 390 -18.63 -28.81 13.77
N CYS A 391 -17.68 -29.41 13.05
CA CYS A 391 -17.36 -30.84 13.16
C CYS A 391 -16.50 -31.20 14.38
N GLU A 392 -15.67 -30.30 14.90
CA GLU A 392 -14.88 -30.52 16.13
C GLU A 392 -15.68 -30.21 17.41
N GLY A 393 -16.85 -29.56 17.29
CA GLY A 393 -17.76 -29.24 18.40
C GLY A 393 -18.96 -30.18 18.55
N SER A 394 -19.07 -31.21 17.71
CA SER A 394 -20.03 -32.33 17.81
C SER A 394 -19.31 -33.61 18.20
#